data_AF-A0A8J4T0V9-F1
#
_entry.id   AF-A0A8J4T0V9-F1
#
_cell.length_a   1.000
_cell.length_b   1.000
_cell.length_c   1.000
_cell.angle_alpha   90.00
_cell.angle_beta   90.00
_cell.angle_gamma   90.00
#
_symmetry.space_group_name_H-M   'P 1'
#
loop_
_entity.id
_entity.type
_entity.pdbx_description
1 polymer ?
#
loop_
_entity_poly.entity_id
_entity_poly.type
_entity_poly.pdbx_seq_one_letter_code
_entity_poly.pdbx_strand_id
1 'polypeptide(L)' 'LIKQILQTKPGGTSILEEYEVTGTLSDGRRRQMVNILAAHMVETEGRIPQRATKEKYALGIVTFFPALKDPLSTKGY' A
#
# COMPACT_ATOMS: atom_id res chain seq x y z
N LEU A 1 1.28 -9.79 2.90
CA LEU A 1 1.99 -8.54 3.26
C LEU A 1 1.05 -7.36 3.42
N ILE A 2 0.60 -6.69 2.35
CA ILE A 2 -0.15 -5.41 2.46
C ILE A 2 -1.41 -5.54 3.32
N LYS A 3 -2.27 -6.53 3.04
CA LYS A 3 -3.46 -6.81 3.85
C LYS A 3 -3.15 -6.96 5.35
N GLN A 4 -2.10 -7.71 5.70
CA GLN A 4 -1.71 -7.94 7.10
C GLN A 4 -1.20 -6.66 7.78
N ILE A 5 -0.44 -5.83 7.07
CA ILE A 5 0.02 -4.53 7.60
C ILE A 5 -1.19 -3.63 7.84
N LEU A 6 -2.14 -3.57 6.91
CA LEU A 6 -3.34 -2.76 7.05
C LEU A 6 -4.26 -3.28 8.17
N GLN A 7 -4.32 -4.58 8.42
CA GLN A 7 -5.09 -5.14 9.53
C GLN A 7 -4.48 -4.85 10.91
N THR A 8 -3.18 -4.58 10.98
CA THR A 8 -2.45 -4.41 12.25
C THR A 8 -2.19 -2.94 12.60
N LYS A 9 -2.27 -2.03 11.62
CA LYS A 9 -1.98 -0.60 11.81
C LYS A 9 -3.26 0.24 11.92
N PRO A 10 -3.29 1.25 12.80
CA PRO A 10 -4.41 2.17 12.92
C PRO A 10 -4.80 2.81 11.58
N GLY A 11 -6.09 2.84 11.27
CA GLY A 11 -6.61 3.39 10.01
C GLY A 11 -6.50 2.45 8.80
N GLY A 12 -5.89 1.27 8.94
CA GLY A 12 -5.83 0.30 7.85
C GLY A 12 -7.14 -0.46 7.60
N THR A 13 -7.94 -0.73 8.65
CA THR A 13 -9.27 -1.34 8.50
C THR A 13 -10.18 -0.52 7.59
N SER A 14 -10.21 0.80 7.77
CA SER A 14 -11.07 1.68 6.99
C SER A 14 -10.66 1.76 5.51
N ILE A 15 -9.39 1.47 5.18
CA ILE A 15 -8.92 1.34 3.79
C ILE A 15 -9.43 0.04 3.18
N LEU A 16 -9.39 -1.06 3.94
CA LEU A 16 -9.89 -2.35 3.49
C LEU A 16 -11.40 -2.31 3.24
N GLU A 17 -12.16 -1.68 4.14
CA GLU A 17 -13.61 -1.50 4.02
C GLU A 17 -14.00 -0.70 2.77
N GLU A 18 -13.34 0.44 2.51
CA GLU A 18 -13.63 1.25 1.31
C GLU A 18 -13.33 0.47 0.03
N TYR A 19 -12.24 -0.29 0.03
CA TYR A 19 -11.88 -1.12 -1.11
C TYR A 19 -12.87 -2.26 -1.35
N GLU A 20 -13.34 -2.91 -0.28
CA GLU A 20 -14.35 -3.97 -0.36
C GLU A 20 -15.68 -3.47 -0.95
N VAL A 21 -16.07 -2.24 -0.64
CA VAL A 21 -17.31 -1.62 -1.13
C VAL A 21 -17.17 -1.08 -2.55
N THR A 22 -16.07 -0.41 -2.86
CA THR A 22 -15.95 0.36 -4.12
C THR A 22 -15.09 -0.31 -5.19
N GLY A 23 -14.33 -1.36 -4.84
CA GLY A 23 -13.34 -1.98 -5.71
C GLY A 23 -12.13 -1.09 -6.03
N THR A 24 -12.01 0.07 -5.39
CA THR A 24 -10.92 1.02 -5.56
C THR A 24 -10.68 1.81 -4.27
N LEU A 25 -9.80 2.81 -4.31
CA LEU A 25 -9.58 3.74 -3.20
C LEU A 25 -9.70 5.17 -3.70
N SER A 26 -10.33 6.02 -2.90
CA SER A 26 -10.27 7.47 -3.02
C SER A 26 -8.85 7.98 -2.79
N ASP A 27 -8.54 9.16 -3.31
CA ASP A 27 -7.20 9.76 -3.17
C ASP A 27 -6.80 9.96 -1.70
N GLY A 28 -7.77 10.26 -0.83
CA GLY A 28 -7.57 10.35 0.61
C GLY A 28 -7.10 9.02 1.21
N ARG A 29 -7.75 7.91 0.85
CA ARG A 29 -7.38 6.59 1.37
C ARG A 29 -6.13 6.01 0.74
N ARG A 30 -5.85 6.29 -0.53
CA ARG A 30 -4.56 5.97 -1.15
C ARG A 30 -3.42 6.63 -0.36
N ARG A 31 -3.55 7.91 -0.04
CA ARG A 31 -2.54 8.65 0.74
C ARG A 31 -2.37 8.07 2.14
N GLN A 32 -3.48 7.80 2.83
CA GLN A 32 -3.45 7.18 4.16
C GLN A 32 -2.76 5.80 4.12
N MET A 33 -3.10 4.97 3.13
CA MET A 33 -2.49 3.66 2.92
C MET A 33 -0.97 3.78 2.71
N VAL A 34 -0.54 4.67 1.81
CA VAL A 34 0.89 4.90 1.54
C VAL A 34 1.62 5.33 2.81
N ASN A 35 1.04 6.21 3.61
CA ASN A 35 1.64 6.65 4.88
C ASN A 35 1.81 5.51 5.88
N ILE A 36 0.79 4.65 6.04
CA ILE A 36 0.86 3.47 6.91
C ILE A 36 1.98 2.52 6.45
N LEU A 37 2.04 2.23 5.15
CA LEU A 37 3.04 1.33 4.58
C LEU A 37 4.45 1.93 4.66
N ALA A 38 4.60 3.24 4.46
CA ALA A 38 5.87 3.94 4.60
C ALA A 38 6.37 3.93 6.05
N ALA A 39 5.49 4.19 7.02
CA ALA A 39 5.81 4.07 8.44
C ALA A 39 6.27 2.65 8.79
N HIS A 40 5.54 1.63 8.33
CA HIS A 40 5.92 0.23 8.55
C HIS A 40 7.28 -0.11 7.93
N MET A 41 7.59 0.38 6.71
CA MET A 41 8.91 0.19 6.11
C MET A 41 10.03 0.78 6.97
N VAL A 42 9.82 2.00 7.50
CA VAL A 42 10.81 2.68 8.34
C VAL A 42 10.98 2.00 9.69
N GLU A 43 9.91 1.51 10.29
CA GLU A 43 9.98 0.73 11.53
C GLU A 43 10.74 -0.59 11.36
N THR A 44 10.62 -1.23 10.18
CA THR A 44 11.22 -2.55 9.93
C THR A 44 12.68 -2.45 9.50
N GLU A 45 13.03 -1.48 8.66
CA GLU A 45 14.37 -1.39 8.03
C GLU A 45 15.17 -0.16 8.46
N GLY A 46 14.62 0.66 9.35
CA GLY A 46 15.22 1.92 9.78
C GLY A 46 14.90 3.09 8.84
N ARG A 47 15.55 4.22 9.09
CA ARG A 47 15.19 5.54 8.54
C ARG A 47 15.13 5.60 7.00
N ILE A 48 15.92 4.78 6.31
CA ILE A 48 16.01 4.78 4.84
C ILE A 48 15.80 3.34 4.34
N PRO A 49 14.56 2.97 3.97
CA PRO A 49 14.28 1.65 3.40
C PRO A 49 15.04 1.44 2.09
N GLN A 50 15.57 0.23 1.89
CA GLN A 50 16.28 -0.12 0.67
C GLN A 50 15.35 -0.11 -0.55
N ARG A 51 15.94 0.05 -1.75
CA ARG A 51 15.19 0.02 -3.01
C ARG A 51 14.40 -1.28 -3.18
N ALA A 52 15.00 -2.43 -2.86
CA ALA A 52 14.34 -3.73 -2.95
C ALA A 52 13.08 -3.80 -2.08
N THR A 53 13.14 -3.22 -0.88
CA THR A 53 11.99 -3.13 0.04
C THR A 53 10.89 -2.26 -0.55
N LYS A 54 11.22 -1.09 -1.11
CA LYS A 54 10.25 -0.22 -1.78
C LYS A 54 9.57 -0.94 -2.96
N GLU A 55 10.33 -1.63 -3.80
CA GLU A 55 9.79 -2.40 -4.94
C GLU A 55 8.89 -3.55 -4.47
N LYS A 56 9.25 -4.26 -3.39
CA LYS A 56 8.42 -5.30 -2.78
C LYS A 56 7.07 -4.77 -2.30
N TYR A 57 7.05 -3.59 -1.69
CA TYR A 57 5.81 -2.96 -1.22
C TYR A 57 4.97 -2.47 -2.40
N ALA A 58 5.59 -1.82 -3.39
CA ALA A 58 4.90 -1.33 -4.58
C ALA A 58 4.22 -2.49 -5.35
N LEU A 59 4.94 -3.59 -5.58
CA LEU A 59 4.37 -4.82 -6.14
C LEU A 59 3.21 -5.35 -5.27
N GLY A 60 3.38 -5.38 -3.95
CA GLY A 60 2.35 -5.80 -3.02
C GLY A 60 1.08 -4.95 -3.09
N ILE A 61 1.23 -3.63 -3.26
CA ILE A 61 0.11 -2.69 -3.39
C ILE A 61 -0.68 -3.02 -4.64
N VAL A 62 -0.06 -3.06 -5.82
CA VAL A 62 -0.80 -3.27 -7.08
C VAL A 62 -1.30 -4.70 -7.25
N THR A 63 -0.69 -5.67 -6.56
CA THR A 63 -1.22 -7.03 -6.50
C THR A 63 -2.51 -7.10 -5.67
N PHE A 64 -2.59 -6.34 -4.58
CA PHE A 64 -3.76 -6.34 -3.70
C PHE A 64 -4.84 -5.36 -4.13
N PHE A 65 -4.45 -4.25 -4.76
CA PHE A 65 -5.31 -3.21 -5.33
C PHE A 65 -5.06 -3.06 -6.84
N PRO A 66 -5.55 -3.97 -7.69
CA PRO A 66 -5.26 -3.94 -9.14
C PRO A 66 -5.71 -2.65 -9.82
N ALA A 67 -6.76 -1.99 -9.30
CA ALA A 67 -7.24 -0.70 -9.80
C ALA A 67 -6.23 0.46 -9.63
N LEU A 68 -5.18 0.27 -8.82
CA LEU A 68 -4.11 1.26 -8.63
C LEU A 68 -2.89 1.01 -9.52
N LYS A 69 -2.90 -0.05 -10.34
CA LYS A 69 -1.82 -0.34 -11.26
C LYS A 69 -1.70 0.77 -12.30
N ASP A 70 -0.50 1.29 -12.51
CA ASP A 70 -0.23 2.26 -13.57
C ASP A 70 -0.18 1.54 -14.93
N PRO A 71 -1.11 1.82 -15.87
CA PRO A 71 -1.10 1.19 -17.19
C PRO A 71 0.08 1.63 -18.08
N LEU A 72 0.73 2.75 -17.75
CA LEU A 72 1.85 3.31 -18.53
C LEU A 72 3.23 2.83 -18.03
N SER A 73 3.31 2.27 -16.82
CA SER A 73 4.54 1.67 -16.28
C SER A 73 4.70 0.22 -16.75
N THR A 74 5.89 -0.14 -17.21
CA THR A 74 6.22 -1.54 -17.57
C THR A 74 6.02 -2.51 -16.41
N LYS A 75 6.27 -2.07 -15.17
CA LYS A 75 6.06 -2.86 -13.96
C LYS A 75 4.63 -2.74 -13.40
N GLY A 76 3.92 -1.68 -13.79
CA GLY A 76 2.59 -1.35 -13.29
C GLY A 76 2.57 -0.65 -11.93
N TYR A 77 3.73 -0.32 -11.39
CA TYR A 77 3.95 0.41 -10.13
C TYR A 77 5.22 1.25 -10.23
#